data_AF-A0A4P6UD78-F1
#
_entry.id   AF-A0A4P6UD78-F1
#
_cell.length_a   1.000
_cell.length_b   1.000
_cell.length_c   1.000
_cell.angle_alpha   90.00
_cell.angle_beta   90.00
_cell.angle_gamma   90.00
#
_symmetry.space_group_name_H-M   'P 1'
#
loop_
_entity.id
_entity.type
_entity.pdbx_description
1 polymer ?
#
loop_
_entity_poly.entity_id
_entity_poly.type
_entity_poly.pdbx_seq_one_letter_code
_entity_poly.pdbx_strand_id
1 'polypeptide(L)'
;MNSRQSAPVPREVSEAIRSARQAKGLSRDAAARAAGVSVSLWAQVELGTQYKGENRVDARTTARTLQAMAEAVGMDPVPLLRKTGLNKPATGTPSTSRPQPLLDLTGLSDEDLGRVAAFVAGLRAR
;
A
#
# COMPACT_ATOMS: atom_id res chain seq x y z
N MET A 1 -16.84 -13.32 2.01
CA MET A 1 -16.53 -13.10 0.58
C MET A 1 -15.06 -12.74 0.45
N ASN A 2 -14.37 -13.33 -0.53
CA ASN A 2 -12.91 -13.54 -0.50
C ASN A 2 -12.11 -12.27 -0.82
N SER A 3 -11.57 -11.57 0.18
CA SER A 3 -10.75 -10.35 0.06
C SER A 3 -9.39 -10.55 -0.66
N ARG A 4 -9.18 -11.72 -1.25
CA ARG A 4 -7.92 -12.17 -1.87
C ARG A 4 -7.97 -12.26 -3.40
N GLN A 5 -9.11 -11.96 -4.04
CA GLN A 5 -9.19 -12.01 -5.50
C GLN A 5 -8.34 -10.91 -6.14
N SER A 6 -7.43 -11.32 -7.03
CA SER A 6 -6.63 -10.40 -7.85
C SER A 6 -7.13 -10.39 -9.31
N ALA A 7 -7.08 -9.22 -9.93
CA ALA A 7 -7.41 -9.02 -11.34
C ALA A 7 -6.23 -8.39 -12.09
N PRO A 8 -6.11 -8.60 -13.41
CA PRO A 8 -5.20 -7.82 -14.25
C PRO A 8 -5.47 -6.33 -14.10
N VAL A 9 -4.42 -5.52 -14.19
CA VAL A 9 -4.51 -4.06 -14.22
C VAL A 9 -4.47 -3.62 -15.69
N PRO A 10 -5.57 -3.08 -16.25
CA PRO A 10 -5.60 -2.54 -17.60
C PRO A 10 -4.62 -1.38 -17.75
N ARG A 11 -4.09 -1.22 -18.97
CA ARG A 11 -3.10 -0.19 -19.29
C ARG A 11 -3.59 1.22 -18.92
N GLU A 12 -4.86 1.55 -19.18
CA GLU A 12 -5.36 2.89 -18.84
C GLU A 12 -5.41 3.16 -17.32
N VAL A 13 -5.53 2.12 -16.49
CA VAL A 13 -5.47 2.24 -15.02
C VAL A 13 -4.02 2.50 -14.58
N SER A 14 -3.07 1.76 -15.15
CA SER A 14 -1.63 1.94 -14.93
C SER A 14 -1.18 3.36 -15.31
N GLU A 15 -1.59 3.85 -16.48
CA GLU A 15 -1.27 5.19 -16.97
C GLU A 15 -1.90 6.29 -16.11
N ALA A 16 -3.13 6.09 -15.65
CA ALA A 16 -3.82 7.05 -14.79
C ALA A 16 -3.10 7.21 -13.43
N ILE A 17 -2.72 6.11 -12.78
CA ILE A 17 -1.98 6.16 -11.51
C ILE A 17 -0.61 6.81 -11.71
N ARG A 18 0.11 6.44 -12.77
CA ARG A 18 1.41 7.04 -13.09
C ARG A 18 1.29 8.55 -13.30
N SER A 19 0.30 8.98 -14.07
CA SER A 19 0.07 10.40 -14.39
C SER A 19 -0.29 11.20 -13.13
N ALA A 20 -1.18 10.67 -12.28
CA ALA A 20 -1.55 11.31 -11.01
C ALA A 20 -0.36 11.43 -10.05
N ARG A 21 0.48 10.39 -9.95
CA ARG A 21 1.72 10.45 -9.16
C ARG A 21 2.65 11.55 -9.69
N GLN A 22 2.87 11.59 -11.00
CA GLN A 22 3.76 12.56 -11.64
C GLN A 22 3.24 14.00 -11.47
N ALA A 23 1.93 14.22 -11.62
CA ALA A 23 1.31 15.53 -11.40
C ALA A 23 1.50 16.04 -9.95
N LYS A 24 1.61 15.13 -8.98
CA LYS A 24 1.92 15.44 -7.58
C LYS A 24 3.42 15.58 -7.28
N GLY A 25 4.30 15.36 -8.26
CA GLY A 25 5.75 15.38 -8.06
C GLY A 25 6.28 14.25 -7.15
N LEU A 26 5.50 13.19 -6.94
CA LEU A 26 5.88 12.09 -6.05
C LEU A 26 6.83 11.11 -6.75
N SER A 27 7.88 10.67 -6.06
CA SER A 27 8.67 9.52 -6.47
C SER A 27 7.85 8.22 -6.31
N ARG A 28 8.25 7.14 -7.00
CA ARG A 28 7.61 5.83 -6.82
C ARG A 28 7.76 5.32 -5.38
N ASP A 29 8.91 5.54 -4.77
CA ASP A 29 9.17 5.18 -3.39
C ASP A 29 8.25 5.92 -2.41
N ALA A 30 8.11 7.24 -2.57
CA ALA A 30 7.22 8.05 -1.74
C ALA A 30 5.76 7.60 -1.86
N ALA A 31 5.29 7.35 -3.09
CA ALA A 31 3.93 6.92 -3.34
C ALA A 31 3.64 5.50 -2.82
N ALA A 32 4.61 4.58 -3.00
CA ALA A 32 4.52 3.21 -2.45
C ALA A 32 4.46 3.21 -0.92
N ARG A 33 5.29 4.03 -0.27
CA ARG A 33 5.25 4.22 1.20
C ARG A 33 3.91 4.76 1.66
N ALA A 34 3.37 5.77 0.97
CA ALA A 34 2.06 6.35 1.29
C ALA A 34 0.91 5.33 1.13
N ALA A 35 1.00 4.43 0.15
CA ALA A 35 0.02 3.35 -0.06
C ALA A 35 0.25 2.11 0.82
N GLY A 36 1.34 2.04 1.59
CA GLY A 36 1.69 0.86 2.39
C GLY A 36 2.00 -0.38 1.56
N VAL A 37 2.61 -0.22 0.38
CA VAL A 37 2.98 -1.30 -0.55
C VAL A 37 4.47 -1.27 -0.86
N SER A 38 5.02 -2.36 -1.42
CA SER A 38 6.41 -2.35 -1.88
C SER A 38 6.58 -1.49 -3.14
N VAL A 39 7.77 -0.89 -3.30
CA VAL A 39 8.13 -0.12 -4.50
C VAL A 39 8.06 -0.97 -5.75
N SER A 40 8.43 -2.26 -5.65
CA SER A 40 8.33 -3.21 -6.77
C SER A 40 6.87 -3.44 -7.20
N LEU A 41 5.94 -3.62 -6.24
CA LEU A 41 4.52 -3.77 -6.55
C LEU A 41 3.96 -2.49 -7.18
N TRP A 42 4.35 -1.32 -6.65
CA TRP A 42 3.98 -0.03 -7.24
C TRP A 42 4.45 0.06 -8.71
N ALA A 43 5.72 -0.29 -8.96
CA ALA A 43 6.29 -0.26 -10.31
C ALA A 43 5.58 -1.22 -11.25
N GLN A 44 5.28 -2.45 -10.82
CA GLN A 44 4.52 -3.42 -11.63
C GLN A 44 3.15 -2.87 -12.04
N VAL A 45 2.42 -2.28 -11.10
CA VAL A 45 1.09 -1.68 -11.37
C VAL A 45 1.20 -0.49 -12.32
N GLU A 46 2.18 0.40 -12.17
CA GLU A 46 2.40 1.51 -13.13
C GLU A 46 2.85 1.07 -14.52
N LEU A 47 3.63 -0.02 -14.60
CA LEU A 47 4.09 -0.58 -15.86
C LEU A 47 3.02 -1.44 -16.53
N GLY A 48 1.99 -1.85 -15.79
CA GLY A 48 0.96 -2.79 -16.25
C GLY A 48 1.48 -4.22 -16.44
N THR A 49 2.72 -4.52 -16.05
CA THR A 49 3.36 -5.82 -16.29
C THR A 49 4.13 -6.32 -15.08
N GLN A 50 4.19 -7.64 -14.90
CA GLN A 50 5.01 -8.34 -13.92
C GLN A 50 5.77 -9.49 -14.58
N TYR A 51 6.83 -9.97 -13.93
CA TYR A 51 7.57 -11.16 -14.38
C TYR A 51 7.13 -12.37 -13.57
N LYS A 52 6.90 -13.49 -14.27
CA LYS A 52 6.62 -14.80 -13.66
C LYS A 52 7.59 -15.81 -14.28
N GLY A 53 8.71 -16.03 -13.59
CA GLY A 53 9.89 -16.67 -14.20
C GLY A 53 10.44 -15.77 -15.31
N GLU A 54 10.71 -16.34 -16.47
CA GLU A 54 11.21 -15.62 -17.65
C GLU A 54 10.10 -14.91 -18.45
N ASN A 55 8.83 -15.19 -18.13
CA ASN A 55 7.69 -14.67 -18.88
C ASN A 55 7.22 -13.32 -18.32
N ARG A 56 7.07 -12.34 -19.22
CA ARG A 56 6.40 -11.08 -18.93
C ARG A 56 4.90 -11.26 -19.10
N VAL A 57 4.13 -10.96 -18.06
CA VAL A 57 2.67 -11.09 -18.03
C VAL A 57 2.03 -9.81 -17.48
N ASP A 58 0.73 -9.65 -17.64
CA ASP A 58 0.01 -8.49 -17.09
C ASP A 58 0.16 -8.43 -15.57
N ALA A 59 0.40 -7.22 -15.05
CA ALA A 59 0.40 -6.98 -13.62
C ALA A 59 -0.99 -7.29 -13.06
N ARG A 60 -1.03 -7.98 -11.93
CA ARG A 60 -2.27 -8.32 -11.23
C ARG A 60 -2.22 -7.73 -9.84
N THR A 61 -3.34 -7.22 -9.37
CA THR A 61 -3.46 -6.65 -8.03
C THR A 61 -4.83 -6.90 -7.43
N THR A 62 -4.96 -6.66 -6.14
CA THR A 62 -6.25 -6.80 -5.42
C THR A 62 -6.98 -5.47 -5.37
N ALA A 63 -8.29 -5.51 -5.07
CA ALA A 63 -9.11 -4.30 -4.91
C ALA A 63 -8.54 -3.38 -3.83
N ARG A 64 -8.12 -3.97 -2.70
CA ARG A 64 -7.51 -3.26 -1.57
C ARG A 64 -6.22 -2.54 -1.96
N THR A 65 -5.35 -3.22 -2.69
CA THR A 65 -4.07 -2.64 -3.13
C THR A 65 -4.32 -1.52 -4.13
N LEU A 66 -5.18 -1.72 -5.13
CA LEU A 66 -5.48 -0.68 -6.11
C LEU A 66 -6.13 0.54 -5.46
N GLN A 67 -7.00 0.33 -4.48
CA GLN A 67 -7.60 1.39 -3.68
C GLN A 67 -6.54 2.19 -2.93
N ALA A 68 -5.66 1.53 -2.16
CA ALA A 68 -4.60 2.21 -1.41
C ALA A 68 -3.65 3.00 -2.33
N MET A 69 -3.34 2.46 -3.51
CA MET A 69 -2.52 3.17 -4.50
C MET A 69 -3.23 4.40 -5.06
N ALA A 70 -4.51 4.32 -5.39
CA ALA A 70 -5.31 5.45 -5.86
C ALA A 70 -5.41 6.56 -4.81
N GLU A 71 -5.71 6.20 -3.57
CA GLU A 71 -5.80 7.13 -2.43
C GLU A 71 -4.47 7.85 -2.19
N ALA A 72 -3.34 7.13 -2.25
CA ALA A 72 -2.01 7.73 -2.09
C ALA A 72 -1.69 8.81 -3.15
N VAL A 73 -2.23 8.68 -4.36
CA VAL A 73 -2.13 9.71 -5.41
C VAL A 73 -3.34 10.65 -5.45
N GLY A 74 -4.28 10.55 -4.51
CA GLY A 74 -5.46 11.42 -4.40
C GLY A 74 -6.48 11.24 -5.52
N MET A 75 -6.59 10.03 -6.06
CA MET A 75 -7.61 9.67 -7.03
C MET A 75 -8.78 8.95 -6.34
N ASP A 76 -9.99 9.12 -6.89
CA ASP A 76 -11.12 8.28 -6.52
C ASP A 76 -10.83 6.82 -6.97
N PRO A 77 -10.81 5.84 -6.05
CA PRO A 77 -10.57 4.44 -6.39
C PRO A 77 -11.70 3.80 -7.18
N VAL A 78 -12.96 4.28 -7.08
CA VAL A 78 -14.13 3.59 -7.64
C VAL A 78 -14.08 3.46 -9.17
N PRO A 79 -13.78 4.51 -9.95
CA PRO A 79 -13.65 4.41 -11.40
C PRO A 79 -12.52 3.46 -11.83
N LEU A 80 -11.40 3.44 -11.12
CA LEU A 80 -10.24 2.57 -11.40
C LEU A 80 -10.60 1.10 -11.13
N LEU A 81 -11.28 0.85 -10.02
CA LEU A 81 -11.74 -0.48 -9.61
C LEU A 81 -12.73 -1.09 -10.61
N ARG A 82 -13.69 -0.30 -11.13
CA ARG A 82 -14.63 -0.78 -12.16
C ARG A 82 -13.92 -1.25 -13.43
N LYS A 83 -12.86 -0.55 -13.86
CA LYS A 83 -12.08 -0.93 -15.05
C LYS A 83 -11.35 -2.27 -14.89
N THR A 84 -11.05 -2.67 -13.65
CA THR A 84 -10.40 -3.96 -13.36
C THR A 84 -11.39 -5.09 -13.09
N GLY A 85 -12.70 -4.81 -13.12
CA GLY A 85 -13.75 -5.74 -12.67
C GLY A 85 -13.80 -5.94 -11.15
N LEU A 86 -12.98 -5.21 -10.39
CA LEU A 86 -12.94 -5.23 -8.93
C LEU A 86 -14.04 -4.30 -8.37
N ASN A 87 -15.31 -4.60 -8.65
CA ASN A 87 -16.46 -3.68 -8.55
C ASN A 87 -16.83 -3.14 -7.16
N LYS A 88 -16.05 -3.43 -6.10
CA LYS A 88 -16.26 -2.84 -4.77
C LYS A 88 -14.92 -2.40 -4.16
N PRO A 89 -14.84 -1.18 -3.59
CA PRO A 89 -13.74 -0.85 -2.69
C PRO A 89 -13.71 -1.87 -1.56
N ALA A 90 -12.53 -2.14 -1.03
CA ALA A 90 -12.39 -3.05 0.10
C ALA A 90 -13.07 -2.42 1.32
N THR A 91 -14.36 -2.70 1.51
CA THR A 91 -15.08 -2.32 2.72
C THR A 91 -14.54 -3.17 3.85
N GLY A 92 -13.63 -2.58 4.60
CA GLY A 92 -13.02 -3.15 5.78
C GLY A 92 -11.93 -2.20 6.25
N THR A 93 -12.04 -1.73 7.48
CA THR A 93 -10.95 -1.12 8.24
C THR A 93 -9.69 -1.96 8.00
N PRO A 94 -8.49 -1.37 7.84
CA PRO A 94 -7.27 -2.15 7.70
C PRO A 94 -7.15 -3.11 8.87
N SER A 95 -7.58 -4.37 8.67
CA SER A 95 -7.18 -5.46 9.54
C SER A 95 -5.71 -5.63 9.27
N THR A 96 -4.90 -4.96 10.08
CA THR A 96 -3.57 -5.43 10.43
C THR A 96 -3.80 -6.77 11.13
N SER A 97 -4.04 -7.82 10.35
CA SER A 97 -4.14 -9.19 10.88
C SER A 97 -2.77 -9.71 11.34
N ARG A 98 -1.72 -8.90 11.25
CA ARG A 98 -0.66 -8.96 12.25
C ARG A 98 -1.15 -8.09 13.41
N PRO A 99 -1.54 -8.64 14.57
CA PRO A 99 -1.64 -7.81 15.76
C PRO A 99 -0.33 -7.05 15.85
N GLN A 100 -0.40 -5.72 15.67
CA GLN A 100 0.64 -4.87 16.23
C GLN A 100 0.63 -5.27 17.70
N PRO A 101 1.70 -5.84 18.26
CA PRO A 101 1.73 -6.11 19.69
C PRO A 101 1.52 -4.75 20.35
N LEU A 102 0.30 -4.51 20.81
CA LEU A 102 -0.01 -3.36 21.63
C LEU A 102 0.68 -3.67 22.96
N LEU A 103 1.88 -3.14 23.11
CA LEU A 103 2.62 -3.27 24.35
C LEU A 103 1.91 -2.38 25.36
N ASP A 104 1.24 -3.01 26.31
CA ASP A 104 0.64 -2.33 27.44
C ASP A 104 1.77 -1.79 28.33
N LEU A 105 1.83 -0.47 28.45
CA LEU A 105 2.79 0.24 29.31
C LEU A 105 2.12 0.70 30.61
N THR A 106 0.85 0.35 30.83
CA THR A 106 0.14 0.69 32.06
C THR A 106 0.76 -0.08 33.24
N GLY A 107 1.01 0.64 34.33
CA GLY A 107 1.67 0.07 35.53
C GLY A 107 3.19 0.23 35.59
N LEU A 108 3.83 0.79 34.56
CA LEU A 108 5.24 1.20 34.65
C LEU A 108 5.37 2.49 35.45
N SER A 109 6.50 2.62 36.17
CA SER A 109 6.89 3.87 36.82
C SER A 109 7.36 4.91 35.79
N ASP A 110 7.37 6.19 36.18
CA ASP A 110 7.91 7.26 35.33
C ASP A 110 9.39 7.03 34.97
N GLU A 111 10.16 6.41 35.87
CA GLU A 111 11.56 6.06 35.64
C GLU A 111 11.69 4.99 34.53
N ASP A 112 10.86 3.94 34.60
CA ASP A 112 10.85 2.87 33.60
C ASP A 112 10.37 3.36 32.24
N LEU A 113 9.36 4.25 32.23
CA LEU A 113 8.92 4.93 31.02
C LEU A 113 10.05 5.75 30.40
N GLY A 114 10.85 6.44 31.23
CA GLY A 114 12.04 7.17 30.79
C GLY A 114 13.09 6.26 30.13
N ARG A 115 13.33 5.06 30.71
CA ARG A 115 14.27 4.07 30.14
C ARG A 115 13.78 3.52 28.80
N VAL A 116 12.48 3.23 28.68
CA VAL A 116 11.86 2.79 27.42
C VAL A 116 11.99 3.88 26.35
N ALA A 117 11.73 5.14 26.69
CA ALA A 117 11.86 6.26 25.77
C ALA A 117 13.30 6.44 25.27
N ALA A 118 14.29 6.36 26.15
CA ALA A 118 15.71 6.43 25.80
C ALA A 118 16.14 5.30 24.85
N PHE A 119 15.68 4.08 25.10
CA PHE A 119 15.95 2.93 24.23
C PHE A 119 15.36 3.11 22.82
N VAL A 120 14.11 3.55 22.72
CA VAL A 120 13.45 3.84 21.43
C VAL A 120 14.16 4.98 20.69
N ALA A 121 14.59 6.02 21.40
CA ALA A 121 15.36 7.12 20.81
C ALA A 121 16.69 6.63 20.22
N GLY A 122 17.39 5.74 20.92
CA GLY A 122 18.63 5.12 20.43
C GLY A 122 18.44 4.23 19.20
N LEU A 123 17.32 3.51 19.10
CA LEU A 123 16.97 2.74 17.90
C LEU A 123 16.65 3.64 16.70
N ARG A 124 16.05 4.82 16.92
CA ARG A 124 15.69 5.77 15.85
C ARG A 124 16.86 6.60 15.33
N ALA A 125 17.96 6.68 16.08
CA ALA A 125 19.16 7.42 15.70
C ALA A 125 20.14 6.61 14.84
N ARG A 126 19.80 5.36 14.48
CA ARG A 126 20.60 4.44 13.65
C ARG A 126 20.11 4.38 12.21
#